data_AF-A0A240EIJ3-F1
#
_entry.id   AF-A0A240EIJ3-F1
#
_cell.length_a   1.000
_cell.length_b   1.000
_cell.length_c   1.000
_cell.angle_alpha   90.00
_cell.angle_beta   90.00
_cell.angle_gamma   90.00
#
_symmetry.space_group_name_H-M   'P 1'
#
loop_
_entity.id
_entity.type
_entity.pdbx_description
1 polymer ?
#
loop_
_entity_poly.entity_id
_entity_poly.type
_entity_poly.pdbx_seq_one_letter_code
_entity_poly.pdbx_strand_id
1 'polypeptide(L)'
;MKDDSVRYTGRIFHGDLKLKYYGDGNDPIFADDPLNYDMTIIGIMLRSLFQLGDSHWYVGPQYNYMQTEITFNQFNDFWPEAETVKSGGIGVVLHYDTRDDNYYPTTGWYAQLS
;
A
#
# COMPACT_ATOMS: atom_id res chain seq x y z
N MET A 1 -21.68 -25.02 0.91
CA MET A 1 -20.82 -23.86 0.61
C MET A 1 -20.87 -22.97 1.82
N LYS A 2 -19.71 -22.51 2.32
CA LYS A 2 -19.62 -21.76 3.58
C LYS A 2 -20.26 -20.38 3.39
N ASP A 3 -21.05 -19.98 4.37
CA ASP A 3 -21.78 -18.71 4.43
C ASP A 3 -20.78 -17.56 4.64
N ASP A 4 -20.09 -17.17 3.57
CA ASP A 4 -18.98 -16.20 3.58
C ASP A 4 -19.52 -14.76 3.46
N SER A 5 -20.55 -14.46 4.25
CA SER A 5 -21.29 -13.19 4.23
C SER A 5 -20.48 -12.02 4.80
N VAL A 6 -19.40 -12.31 5.55
CA VAL A 6 -18.48 -11.30 6.08
C VAL A 6 -17.03 -11.75 5.89
N ARG A 7 -16.20 -10.85 5.33
CA ARG A 7 -14.78 -11.08 5.08
C ARG A 7 -13.94 -10.04 5.80
N TYR A 8 -13.04 -10.50 6.67
CA TYR A 8 -12.06 -9.66 7.34
C TYR A 8 -10.68 -9.89 6.73
N THR A 9 -9.97 -8.82 6.41
CA THR A 9 -8.61 -8.88 5.87
C THR A 9 -7.72 -7.90 6.62
N GLY A 10 -6.64 -8.42 7.19
CA GLY A 10 -5.55 -7.64 7.75
C GLY A 10 -4.27 -7.89 6.97
N ARG A 11 -3.56 -6.83 6.60
CA ARG A 11 -2.22 -6.92 6.02
C ARG A 11 -1.30 -5.99 6.78
N ILE A 12 -0.14 -6.50 7.16
CA ILE A 12 0.96 -5.69 7.66
C ILE A 12 2.13 -5.88 6.70
N PHE A 13 2.91 -4.83 6.49
CA PHE A 13 4.11 -4.91 5.68
C PHE A 13 5.23 -4.09 6.32
N HIS A 14 6.44 -4.60 6.15
CA HIS A 14 7.70 -3.97 6.52
C HIS A 14 8.63 -4.12 5.33
N GLY A 15 9.33 -3.05 4.95
CA GLY A 15 10.29 -3.08 3.86
C GLY A 15 11.44 -2.13 4.11
N ASP A 16 12.66 -2.64 3.91
CA ASP A 16 13.89 -1.87 3.96
C ASP A 16 14.45 -1.78 2.53
N LEU A 17 14.60 -0.56 2.03
CA LEU A 17 15.04 -0.30 0.67
C LEU A 17 16.31 0.57 0.70
N LYS A 18 17.31 0.17 -0.09
CA LYS A 18 18.52 0.96 -0.34
C LYS A 18 18.43 1.54 -1.73
N LEU A 19 18.32 2.85 -1.83
CA LEU A 19 17.97 3.54 -3.07
C LEU A 19 19.00 4.62 -3.40
N LYS A 20 18.96 5.03 -4.67
CA LYS A 20 19.81 6.06 -5.25
C LYS A 20 18.92 7.11 -5.91
N TYR A 21 19.04 8.36 -5.48
CA TYR A 21 18.31 9.49 -6.05
C TYR A 21 19.18 10.21 -7.06
N TYR A 22 18.68 10.37 -8.29
CA TYR A 22 19.41 10.93 -9.43
C TYR A 22 18.94 12.34 -9.83
N GLY A 23 18.08 12.98 -9.02
CA GLY A 23 17.42 14.24 -9.37
C GLY A 23 16.05 14.04 -10.01
N ASP A 24 15.40 15.14 -10.35
CA ASP A 24 14.21 15.13 -11.21
C ASP A 24 14.60 15.43 -12.67
N GLY A 25 13.75 15.10 -13.63
CA GLY A 25 14.11 15.26 -15.06
C GLY A 25 14.39 16.71 -15.51
N ASN A 26 14.09 17.71 -14.69
CA ASN A 26 14.40 19.12 -14.94
C ASN A 26 15.68 19.58 -14.25
N ASP A 27 16.10 18.88 -13.20
CA ASP A 27 17.30 19.18 -12.44
C ASP A 27 18.22 17.95 -12.30
N PRO A 28 19.17 17.77 -13.24
CA PRO A 28 20.06 16.61 -13.27
C PRO A 28 21.27 16.74 -12.33
N ILE A 29 21.21 17.57 -11.28
CA ILE A 29 22.34 17.81 -10.35
C ILE A 29 22.94 16.50 -9.80
N PHE A 30 22.16 15.42 -9.69
CA PHE A 30 22.61 14.10 -9.19
C PHE A 30 22.65 13.00 -10.25
N ALA A 31 22.62 13.34 -11.55
CA ALA A 31 22.58 12.36 -12.63
C ALA A 31 23.86 11.51 -12.71
N ASP A 32 25.03 12.14 -12.52
CA ASP A 32 26.34 11.48 -12.56
C ASP A 32 26.81 11.00 -11.17
N ASP A 33 26.33 11.62 -10.09
CA ASP A 33 26.65 11.27 -8.70
C ASP A 33 25.36 11.18 -7.84
N PRO A 34 24.72 10.01 -7.79
CA PRO A 34 23.44 9.86 -7.10
C PRO A 34 23.57 9.87 -5.58
N LEU A 35 22.60 10.48 -4.92
CA LEU A 35 22.49 10.45 -3.47
C LEU A 35 21.97 9.08 -3.01
N ASN A 36 22.77 8.39 -2.20
CA ASN A 36 22.34 7.14 -1.57
C ASN A 36 21.47 7.46 -0.36
N TYR A 37 20.34 6.77 -0.25
CA TYR A 37 19.45 6.88 0.90
C TYR A 37 18.81 5.53 1.24
N ASP A 38 18.55 5.35 2.53
CA ASP A 38 17.81 4.22 3.06
C ASP A 38 16.36 4.65 3.29
N MET A 39 15.43 3.76 2.94
CA MET A 39 14.00 3.97 3.11
C MET A 39 13.37 2.77 3.83
N THR A 40 12.86 3.01 5.03
CA THR A 40 12.15 2.02 5.83
C THR A 40 10.66 2.31 5.77
N ILE A 41 9.87 1.32 5.41
CA ILE A 41 8.42 1.45 5.28
C ILE A 41 7.75 0.44 6.20
N ILE A 42 6.85 0.92 7.04
CA ILE A 42 5.92 0.09 7.80
C ILE A 42 4.49 0.46 7.42
N GLY A 43 3.61 -0.52 7.35
CA GLY A 43 2.20 -0.23 7.10
C GLY A 43 1.25 -1.33 7.51
N ILE A 44 0.00 -0.93 7.65
CA ILE A 44 -1.12 -1.78 8.00
C ILE A 44 -2.35 -1.42 7.16
N MET A 45 -3.04 -2.44 6.68
CA MET A 45 -4.35 -2.33 6.05
C MET A 45 -5.32 -3.28 6.77
N LEU A 46 -6.45 -2.73 7.22
CA LEU A 46 -7.54 -3.49 7.83
C LEU A 46 -8.79 -3.27 6.99
N ARG A 47 -9.50 -4.35 6.66
CA ARG A 47 -10.69 -4.30 5.82
C ARG A 47 -11.75 -5.24 6.36
N SER A 48 -12.98 -4.77 6.39
CA SER A 48 -14.17 -5.56 6.72
C SER A 48 -15.18 -5.41 5.58
N LEU A 49 -15.54 -6.51 4.93
CA LEU A 49 -16.44 -6.52 3.79
C LEU A 49 -17.66 -7.38 4.09
N PHE A 50 -18.84 -6.88 3.74
CA PHE A 50 -20.12 -7.54 3.94
C PHE A 50 -20.75 -7.83 2.58
N GLN A 51 -21.21 -9.06 2.39
CA GLN A 51 -21.88 -9.49 1.17
C GLN A 51 -23.26 -8.83 1.06
N LEU A 52 -23.61 -8.40 -0.15
CA LEU A 52 -24.92 -7.82 -0.43
C LEU A 52 -25.89 -8.93 -0.85
N GLY A 53 -26.67 -9.45 0.11
CA GLY A 53 -27.59 -10.57 -0.11
C GLY A 53 -26.88 -11.81 -0.67
N ASP A 54 -27.52 -12.49 -1.63
CA ASP A 54 -26.95 -13.66 -2.30
C ASP A 54 -26.10 -13.30 -3.55
N SER A 55 -25.59 -12.07 -3.62
CA SER A 55 -24.82 -11.59 -4.78
C SER A 55 -23.31 -11.77 -4.61
N HIS A 56 -22.56 -11.52 -5.68
CA HIS A 56 -21.09 -11.49 -5.67
C HIS A 56 -20.50 -10.13 -5.26
N TRP A 57 -21.35 -9.19 -4.80
CA TRP A 57 -20.93 -7.88 -4.37
C TRP A 57 -20.67 -7.85 -2.87
N TYR A 58 -19.55 -7.22 -2.50
CA TYR A 58 -19.19 -6.97 -1.11
C TYR A 58 -18.85 -5.50 -0.91
N VAL A 59 -19.28 -4.93 0.21
CA VAL A 59 -18.99 -3.54 0.56
C VAL A 59 -18.58 -3.41 2.01
N GLY A 60 -17.72 -2.46 2.32
CA GLY A 60 -17.44 -2.12 3.72
C GLY A 60 -16.22 -1.23 3.90
N PRO A 61 -15.87 -0.93 5.16
CA PRO A 61 -14.80 -0.01 5.47
C PRO A 61 -13.41 -0.64 5.27
N GLN A 62 -12.46 0.22 4.89
CA GLN A 62 -11.03 -0.07 4.91
C GLN A 62 -10.29 1.04 5.63
N TYR A 63 -9.39 0.66 6.52
CA TYR A 63 -8.40 1.53 7.13
C TYR A 63 -7.03 1.22 6.57
N ASN A 64 -6.26 2.25 6.21
CA ASN A 64 -4.87 2.14 5.81
C ASN A 64 -4.04 3.08 6.67
N TYR A 65 -2.85 2.62 7.06
CA TYR A 65 -1.82 3.46 7.64
C TYR A 65 -0.46 3.03 7.09
N MET A 66 0.38 3.99 6.77
CA MET A 66 1.74 3.80 6.31
C MET A 66 2.64 4.88 6.88
N GLN A 67 3.80 4.47 7.36
CA GLN A 67 4.88 5.34 7.76
C GLN A 67 6.12 4.97 6.96
N THR A 68 6.75 6.00 6.41
CA THR A 68 8.00 5.89 5.64
C THR A 68 9.04 6.77 6.32
N GLU A 69 10.19 6.19 6.63
CA GLU A 69 11.36 6.88 7.15
C GLU A 69 12.41 6.92 6.04
N ILE A 70 12.91 8.11 5.71
CA ILE A 70 13.89 8.35 4.67
C ILE A 70 15.14 8.95 5.32
N THR A 71 16.26 8.25 5.20
CA THR A 71 17.55 8.71 5.73
C THR A 71 18.58 8.75 4.62
N PHE A 72 19.04 9.93 4.26
CA PHE A 72 20.16 10.10 3.33
C PHE A 72 21.47 9.79 4.04
N ASN A 73 22.38 9.11 3.32
CA ASN A 73 23.70 8.76 3.88
C ASN A 73 24.59 9.99 4.12
N GLN A 74 24.29 11.10 3.44
CA GLN A 74 24.93 12.39 3.62
C GLN A 74 23.86 13.49 3.54
N PHE A 75 23.75 14.32 4.58
CA PHE A 75 22.89 15.50 4.54
C PHE A 75 23.53 16.59 3.68
N ASN A 76 22.69 17.35 2.99
CA ASN A 76 23.09 18.47 2.14
C ASN A 76 22.06 19.60 2.26
N ASP A 77 22.29 20.71 1.57
CA ASP A 77 21.39 21.87 1.64
C ASP A 77 19.95 21.59 1.17
N PHE A 78 19.74 20.55 0.34
CA PHE A 78 18.42 20.10 -0.11
C PHE A 78 17.73 19.16 0.89
N TRP A 79 18.48 18.27 1.55
CA TRP A 79 17.99 17.38 2.60
C TRP A 79 18.88 17.50 3.85
N PRO A 80 18.55 18.43 4.76
CA PRO A 80 19.37 18.70 5.94
C PRO A 80 19.19 17.66 7.06
N GLU A 81 18.09 16.89 7.03
CA GLU A 81 17.76 15.92 8.06
C GLU A 81 16.94 14.74 7.52
N ALA A 82 16.79 13.70 8.33
CA ALA A 82 15.97 12.54 8.00
C ALA A 82 14.48 12.93 7.99
N GLU A 83 13.73 12.38 7.05
CA GLU A 83 12.33 12.70 6.86
C GLU A 83 11.45 11.51 7.29
N THR A 84 10.38 11.79 8.04
CA THR A 84 9.36 10.80 8.38
C THR A 84 8.03 11.24 7.79
N VAL A 85 7.54 10.48 6.82
CA VAL A 85 6.24 10.71 6.18
C VAL A 85 5.24 9.72 6.72
N LYS A 86 4.12 10.21 7.25
CA LYS A 86 3.01 9.39 7.72
C LYS A 86 1.78 9.69 6.90
N SER A 87 1.09 8.64 6.48
CA SER A 87 -0.17 8.73 5.76
C SER A 87 -1.14 7.71 6.31
N GLY A 88 -2.41 8.09 6.39
CA GLY A 88 -3.45 7.18 6.84
C GLY A 88 -4.82 7.68 6.44
N GLY A 89 -5.76 6.75 6.33
CA GLY A 89 -7.10 7.08 5.89
C GLY A 89 -8.08 5.94 6.12
N ILE A 90 -9.34 6.31 6.28
CA ILE A 90 -10.48 5.41 6.28
C ILE A 90 -11.31 5.67 5.02
N GLY A 91 -11.73 4.60 4.35
CA GLY A 91 -12.51 4.67 3.13
C GLY A 91 -13.53 3.54 3.03
N VAL A 92 -14.35 3.59 1.99
CA VAL A 92 -15.31 2.55 1.64
C VAL A 92 -14.80 1.81 0.42
N VAL A 93 -14.90 0.48 0.45
CA VAL A 93 -14.44 -0.38 -0.64
C VAL A 93 -15.61 -1.21 -1.15
N LEU A 94 -15.69 -1.33 -2.47
CA LEU A 94 -16.63 -2.20 -3.17
C LEU A 94 -15.86 -3.28 -3.93
N HIS A 95 -16.25 -4.53 -3.73
CA HIS A 95 -15.74 -5.68 -4.46
C HIS A 95 -16.84 -6.33 -5.28
N TYR A 96 -16.48 -6.75 -6.50
CA TYR A 96 -17.18 -7.81 -7.21
C TYR A 96 -16.26 -9.02 -7.26
N ASP A 97 -16.67 -10.15 -6.68
CA ASP A 97 -15.84 -11.33 -6.55
C ASP A 97 -16.62 -12.62 -6.85
N THR A 98 -16.33 -13.20 -8.00
CA THR A 98 -16.88 -14.49 -8.47
C THR A 98 -15.85 -15.62 -8.41
N ARG A 99 -14.69 -15.36 -7.80
CA ARG A 99 -13.62 -16.37 -7.71
C ARG A 99 -14.05 -17.54 -6.83
N ASP A 100 -13.56 -18.71 -7.21
CA ASP A 100 -13.68 -19.95 -6.45
C ASP A 100 -12.81 -19.94 -5.18
N ASP A 101 -11.66 -19.25 -5.23
CA ASP A 101 -10.76 -19.05 -4.09
C ASP A 101 -10.20 -17.61 -4.06
N ASN A 102 -10.03 -17.06 -2.85
CA ASN A 102 -9.56 -15.69 -2.67
C ASN A 102 -8.05 -15.50 -2.92
N TYR A 103 -7.25 -16.55 -2.80
CA TYR A 103 -5.78 -16.53 -2.86
C TYR A 103 -5.22 -17.28 -4.07
N TYR A 104 -5.81 -18.41 -4.43
CA TYR A 104 -5.39 -19.27 -5.53
C TYR A 104 -6.57 -19.56 -6.49
N PRO A 105 -7.15 -18.52 -7.11
CA PRO A 105 -8.30 -18.71 -7.97
C PRO A 105 -7.94 -19.54 -9.21
N THR A 106 -8.78 -20.49 -9.56
CA THR A 106 -8.67 -21.22 -10.84
C THR A 106 -9.73 -20.77 -11.84
N THR A 107 -10.80 -20.14 -11.35
CA THR A 107 -11.92 -19.61 -12.15
C THR A 107 -12.48 -18.32 -11.54
N GLY A 108 -13.28 -17.58 -12.33
CA GLY A 108 -13.98 -16.37 -11.88
C GLY A 108 -13.21 -15.05 -12.08
N TRP A 109 -13.85 -13.95 -11.68
CA TRP A 109 -13.41 -12.57 -11.86
C TRP A 109 -13.38 -11.81 -10.54
N TYR A 110 -12.43 -10.87 -10.43
CA TYR A 110 -12.31 -9.95 -9.31
C TYR A 110 -12.17 -8.51 -9.79
N ALA A 111 -12.95 -7.61 -9.20
CA ALA A 111 -12.80 -6.16 -9.37
C ALA A 111 -12.93 -5.46 -8.02
N GLN A 112 -12.15 -4.40 -7.83
CA GLN A 112 -12.15 -3.55 -6.64
C GLN A 112 -12.30 -2.09 -7.04
N LEU A 113 -13.11 -1.35 -6.26
CA LEU A 113 -13.15 0.11 -6.25
C LEU A 113 -12.97 0.59 -4.81
N SER A 114 -12.08 1.57 -4.59
CA SER A 114 -11.70 2.11 -3.28
C SER A 114 -11.21 3.55 -3.39
#